data_AF-A0A354F4I6-F1
#
_entry.id   AF-A0A354F4I6-F1
#
_cell.length_a   1.000
_cell.length_b   1.000
_cell.length_c   1.000
_cell.angle_alpha   90.00
_cell.angle_beta   90.00
_cell.angle_gamma   90.00
#
_symmetry.space_group_name_H-M   'P 1'
#
loop_
_entity.id
_entity.type
_entity.pdbx_description
1 polymer ?
#
loop_
_entity_poly.entity_id
_entity_poly.type
_entity_poly.pdbx_seq_one_letter_code
_entity_poly.pdbx_strand_id
1 'polypeptide(L)' 'MKGIPIFHEKVEEVIVFGSRVRGDFTGESDFDVLVIVKDKDVVTETGLIELLVKKKIIQGFPFLLL' A
#
# COMPACT_ATOMS: atom_id res chain seq x y z
N MET A 1 -14.49 -15.77 -7.99
CA MET A 1 -13.41 -14.94 -7.40
C MET A 1 -12.92 -14.00 -8.49
N LYS A 2 -13.23 -12.69 -8.40
CA LYS A 2 -12.74 -11.72 -9.39
C LYS A 2 -11.22 -11.57 -9.20
N GLY A 3 -10.47 -11.78 -10.27
CA GLY A 3 -9.00 -11.78 -10.27
C GLY A 3 -8.45 -10.45 -9.76
N ILE A 4 -7.33 -10.53 -9.05
CA ILE A 4 -6.54 -9.36 -8.67
C ILE A 4 -6.23 -8.59 -9.96
N PRO A 5 -6.63 -7.32 -10.10
CA PRO A 5 -6.26 -6.52 -11.26
C PRO A 5 -4.73 -6.53 -11.36
N ILE A 6 -4.19 -6.79 -12.56
CA ILE A 6 -2.74 -6.82 -12.75
C ILE A 6 -2.24 -5.37 -12.67
N PHE A 7 -1.87 -4.92 -11.47
CA PHE A 7 -1.36 -3.56 -11.23
C PHE A 7 0.08 -3.38 -11.73
N HIS A 8 0.78 -4.47 -12.06
CA HIS A 8 2.21 -4.46 -12.40
C HIS A 8 2.56 -3.52 -13.56
N GLU A 9 1.66 -3.36 -14.55
CA GLU A 9 1.93 -2.48 -15.69
C GLU A 9 1.64 -0.99 -15.39
N LYS A 10 0.85 -0.73 -14.33
CA LYS A 10 0.40 0.62 -13.95
C LYS A 10 1.22 1.23 -12.82
N VAL A 11 1.80 0.42 -11.94
CA VAL A 11 2.63 0.89 -10.83
C VAL A 11 4.03 1.21 -11.35
N GLU A 12 4.48 2.44 -11.12
CA GLU A 12 5.84 2.87 -11.46
C GLU A 12 6.79 2.66 -10.28
N GLU A 13 6.34 3.00 -9.08
CA GLU A 13 7.17 2.98 -7.89
C GLU A 13 6.33 2.74 -6.63
N VAL A 14 6.94 2.08 -5.64
CA VAL A 14 6.39 1.94 -4.30
C VAL A 14 7.44 2.42 -3.31
N ILE A 15 7.12 3.46 -2.57
CA ILE A 15 8.00 4.10 -1.61
C ILE A 15 7.46 3.82 -0.21
N VAL A 16 8.30 3.24 0.65
CA VAL A 16 8.01 3.13 2.08
C VAL A 16 8.63 4.33 2.78
N PHE A 17 7.86 5.00 3.62
CA PHE A 17 8.32 6.16 4.38
C PHE A 17 7.77 6.10 5.81
N GLY A 18 7.89 7.20 6.54
CA GLY A 18 7.33 7.31 7.87
C GLY A 18 8.23 6.78 8.98
N SER A 19 7.65 6.60 10.16
CA SER A 19 8.44 6.43 11.39
C SER A 19 9.23 5.12 11.42
N ARG A 20 8.70 4.06 10.81
CA ARG A 20 9.40 2.78 10.67
C ARG A 20 10.67 2.87 9.85
N VAL A 21 10.71 3.75 8.85
CA VAL A 21 11.90 3.98 8.01
C VAL A 21 12.89 4.92 8.69
N ARG A 22 12.40 5.94 9.43
CA ARG A 22 13.28 6.88 10.16
C ARG A 22 13.87 6.31 11.46
N GLY A 23 13.29 5.23 11.98
CA GLY A 23 13.75 4.59 13.23
C GLY A 23 13.16 5.20 14.50
N ASP A 24 12.17 6.09 14.40
CA ASP A 24 11.43 6.70 15.51
C ASP A 24 10.06 6.02 15.74
N PHE A 25 9.92 4.74 15.37
CA PHE A 25 8.68 3.98 15.50
C PHE A 25 8.48 3.34 16.88
N THR A 26 7.23 3.20 17.29
CA THR A 26 6.80 2.40 18.44
C THR A 26 6.17 1.09 17.97
N GLY A 27 5.92 0.14 18.89
CA GLY A 27 5.28 -1.13 18.55
C GLY A 27 3.90 -1.01 17.90
N GLU A 28 3.25 0.14 18.04
CA GLU A 28 1.92 0.46 17.47
C GLU A 28 2.00 1.23 16.14
N SER A 29 3.19 1.56 15.64
CA SER A 29 3.33 2.39 14.45
C SER A 29 2.88 1.66 13.18
N ASP A 30 2.14 2.36 12.32
CA ASP A 30 1.77 1.92 10.98
C ASP A 30 2.99 1.97 10.03
N PHE A 31 2.90 1.28 8.89
CA PHE A 31 3.77 1.39 7.74
C PHE A 31 3.15 2.36 6.73
N ASP A 32 3.82 3.47 6.47
CA ASP A 32 3.40 4.44 5.48
C ASP A 32 3.92 4.04 4.10
N VAL A 33 3.03 3.93 3.12
CA VAL A 33 3.36 3.52 1.74
C VAL A 33 2.78 4.50 0.74
N LEU A 34 3.61 4.99 -0.17
CA LEU A 34 3.23 5.80 -1.33
C LEU A 34 3.38 4.94 -2.58
N VAL A 35 2.33 4.90 -3.40
CA VAL A 35 2.35 4.17 -4.67
C VAL A 35 2.20 5.17 -5.81
N ILE A 36 3.20 5.22 -6.70
CA ILE A 36 3.19 6.03 -7.91
C ILE A 36 2.65 5.19 -9.05
N VAL A 37 1.67 5.72 -9.80
CA VAL A 37 1.02 5.03 -10.91
C VAL A 37 0.98 5.91 -12.16
N LYS A 38 1.09 5.30 -13.35
CA LYS A 38 1.07 5.99 -14.65
C LYS A 38 -0.23 6.74 -14.91
N ASP A 39 -1.35 6.11 -14.59
CA ASP A 39 -2.69 6.65 -14.82
C ASP A 39 -3.55 6.38 -13.59
N LYS A 40 -3.78 7.42 -12.79
CA LYS A 40 -4.64 7.31 -11.60
C LYS A 40 -6.09 7.22 -12.05
N ASP A 41 -6.69 6.05 -11.85
CA ASP A 41 -8.11 5.79 -12.02
C ASP A 41 -8.72 5.13 -10.78
N VAL A 42 -10.02 5.29 -10.59
CA VAL A 42 -10.73 4.81 -9.38
C VAL A 42 -10.60 3.29 -9.20
N VAL A 43 -10.52 2.52 -10.29
CA VAL A 43 -10.39 1.05 -10.22
C VAL A 43 -8.98 0.69 -9.73
N THR A 44 -7.97 1.38 -10.25
CA THR A 44 -6.57 1.20 -9.83
C THR A 44 -6.38 1.60 -8.36
N GLU A 45 -6.87 2.78 -7.97
CA GLU A 45 -6.79 3.27 -6.58
C GLU A 45 -7.51 2.33 -5.60
N THR A 46 -8.78 2.02 -5.88
CA THR A 46 -9.57 1.14 -5.01
C THR A 46 -8.94 -0.25 -4.90
N GLY A 47 -8.46 -0.79 -6.02
CA GLY A 47 -7.82 -2.09 -6.05
C GLY A 47 -6.49 -2.15 -5.28
N LEU A 48 -5.69 -1.09 -5.32
CA LEU A 48 -4.46 -0.97 -4.53
C LEU A 48 -4.76 -0.86 -3.03
N ILE A 49 -5.75 -0.06 -2.66
CA ILE A 49 -6.21 0.07 -1.27
C ILE A 49 -6.68 -1.30 -0.76
N GLU A 50 -7.55 -2.00 -1.50
CA GLU A 50 -8.05 -3.32 -1.12
C GLU A 50 -6.89 -4.33 -0.95
N LEU A 51 -5.91 -4.33 -1.86
CA LEU A 51 -4.75 -5.22 -1.79
C LEU A 51 -3.93 -4.97 -0.51
N LEU A 52 -3.62 -3.70 -0.21
CA LEU A 52 -2.79 -3.32 0.92
C LEU A 52 -3.51 -3.54 2.26
N VAL A 53 -4.80 -3.19 2.35
CA VAL A 53 -5.63 -3.48 3.53
C VAL A 53 -5.80 -4.99 3.74
N LYS A 54 -5.99 -5.77 2.67
CA LYS A 54 -6.07 -7.23 2.79
C LYS A 54 -4.75 -7.83 3.28
N LYS A 55 -3.61 -7.30 2.84
CA LYS A 55 -2.29 -7.71 3.37
C LYS A 55 -2.07 -7.30 4.83
N LYS A 56 -2.57 -6.14 5.28
CA LYS A 56 -2.59 -5.72 6.70
C LYS A 56 -3.22 -6.80 7.58
N ILE A 57 -4.38 -7.30 7.16
CA ILE A 57 -5.16 -8.31 7.91
C ILE A 57 -4.47 -9.67 7.93
N ILE A 58 -3.84 -10.08 6.81
CA ILE A 58 -3.23 -11.42 6.70
C ILE A 58 -1.86 -11.50 7.39
N GLN A 59 -1.07 -10.44 7.36
CA GLN A 59 0.31 -10.46 7.86
C GLN A 59 0.50 -9.76 9.22
N GLY A 60 -0.54 -9.14 9.77
CA GLY A 60 -0.47 -8.47 11.09
C GLY A 60 0.35 -7.18 11.09
N PHE A 61 0.70 -6.62 9.93
CA PHE A 61 1.42 -5.36 9.81
C PHE A 61 0.44 -4.22 9.58
N PRO A 62 0.42 -3.19 10.45
CA PRO A 62 -0.49 -2.09 10.23
C PRO A 62 0.10 -1.12 9.19
N PHE A 63 -0.73 -0.63 8.26
CA PHE A 63 -0.37 0.29 7.16
C PHE A 63 -1.25 1.54 7.17
N LEU A 64 -0.67 2.67 6.75
CA LEU A 64 -1.35 3.93 6.41
C LEU A 64 -1.14 4.20 4.91
N LEU A 65 -2.24 4.45 4.20
CA LEU A 65 -2.22 4.93 2.81
C LEU A 65 -2.49 6.44 2.82
N LEU A 66 -1.62 7.20 2.14
CA LEU A 66 -1.82 8.62 1.84
C LEU A 66 -2.12 8.81 0.35
#